data_AF-X1H0F8-F1
#
_entry.id   AF-X1H0F8-F1
#
_cell.length_a   1.000
_cell.length_b   1.000
_cell.length_c   1.000
_cell.angle_alpha   90.00
_cell.angle_beta   90.00
_cell.angle_gamma   90.00
#
_symmetry.space_group_name_H-M   'P 1'
#
loop_
_entity.id
_entity.type
_entity.pdbx_description
1 polymer ?
#
loop_
_entity_poly.entity_id
_entity_poly.type
_entity_poly.pdbx_seq_one_letter_code
_entity_poly.pdbx_strand_id
1 'polypeptide(L)'
;VFDPQGRYLYFLSHRIFNPVYDNMHFDLNFPKGMHPYAITLQKDLPSPFVPRPHAFEKKEELFKKTLAHPKKVKIDFIGIKERIVPFPVEESIYESIAATNNRVFYMVYPVEGARGIPWFETEPPSKASLKYFDMKKLEEEIFLDRISNFKLSNDGTAVVCRIGNRLRVIRTMKESKEELTKETKPSRKTGWIGISRLKVSIDPVSEWQQMFREAWRLQQDYFWVEDMSGINWRKVFKRYYPLVTRVSSTIVFTQTVRGEPPFRFATVSCTSCPAWFTNNP
;
A
#
# COMPACT_ATOMS: atom_id res chain seq x y z
N VAL A 1 -8.59 -7.62 6.03
CA VAL A 1 -7.44 -8.50 6.33
C VAL A 1 -7.83 -9.54 7.35
N PHE A 2 -7.60 -10.80 7.05
CA PHE A 2 -7.91 -11.91 7.97
C PHE A 2 -6.83 -12.06 9.05
N ASP A 3 -7.25 -12.39 10.26
CA ASP A 3 -6.37 -12.92 11.30
C ASP A 3 -5.72 -14.23 10.81
N PRO A 4 -4.40 -14.45 10.95
CA PRO A 4 -3.78 -15.73 10.58
C PRO A 4 -4.41 -16.96 11.26
N GLN A 5 -5.08 -16.78 12.40
CA GLN A 5 -5.82 -17.85 13.08
C GLN A 5 -7.25 -18.04 12.56
N GLY A 6 -7.73 -17.19 11.66
CA GLY A 6 -9.07 -17.28 11.07
C GLY A 6 -10.21 -16.94 12.03
N ARG A 7 -9.95 -16.17 13.09
CA ARG A 7 -10.96 -15.78 14.08
C ARG A 7 -11.64 -14.46 13.77
N TYR A 8 -10.87 -13.52 13.21
CA TYR A 8 -11.30 -12.14 12.98
C TYR A 8 -11.05 -11.71 11.54
N LEU A 9 -11.89 -10.79 11.07
CA LEU A 9 -11.66 -10.00 9.87
C LEU A 9 -11.49 -8.54 10.28
N TYR A 10 -10.30 -7.99 10.03
CA TYR A 10 -9.98 -6.59 10.31
C TYR A 10 -10.19 -5.74 9.05
N PHE A 11 -10.76 -4.56 9.21
CA PHE A 11 -10.95 -3.61 8.13
C PHE A 11 -10.95 -2.17 8.66
N LEU A 12 -10.71 -1.23 7.75
CA LEU A 12 -10.76 0.20 8.03
C LEU A 12 -12.08 0.74 7.45
N SER A 13 -12.72 1.68 8.13
CA SER A 13 -13.98 2.24 7.67
C SER A 13 -14.13 3.70 8.04
N HIS A 14 -14.63 4.50 7.09
CA HIS A 14 -15.11 5.85 7.34
C HIS A 14 -16.52 5.82 7.90
N ARG A 15 -16.64 5.79 9.23
CA ARG A 15 -17.93 5.70 9.95
C ARG A 15 -18.01 6.66 11.13
N ILE A 16 -16.93 7.37 11.43
CA ILE A 16 -16.88 8.33 12.52
C ILE A 16 -17.11 9.71 11.92
N PHE A 17 -18.20 10.34 12.36
CA PHE A 17 -18.56 11.70 12.00
C PHE A 17 -18.16 12.63 13.13
N ASN A 18 -16.86 12.91 13.23
CA ASN A 18 -16.32 13.92 14.13
C ASN A 18 -15.88 15.17 13.33
N PRO A 19 -16.74 16.20 13.22
CA PRO A 19 -16.45 17.38 12.42
C PRO A 19 -15.44 18.31 13.12
N VAL A 20 -14.60 18.96 12.33
CA VAL A 20 -13.65 20.00 12.75
C VAL A 20 -14.01 21.29 12.01
N TYR A 21 -14.10 22.40 12.74
CA TYR A 21 -14.35 23.72 12.16
C TYR A 21 -13.17 24.18 11.31
N ASP A 22 -13.46 24.72 10.13
CA ASP A 22 -12.48 25.43 9.34
C ASP A 22 -12.16 26.81 9.96
N ASN A 23 -10.88 27.19 9.93
CA ASN A 23 -10.41 28.43 10.56
C ASN A 23 -10.58 29.68 9.67
N MET A 24 -10.80 29.50 8.36
CA MET A 24 -10.89 30.58 7.38
C MET A 24 -12.30 30.74 6.81
N HIS A 25 -13.02 29.65 6.61
CA HIS A 25 -14.37 29.64 6.07
C HIS A 25 -15.36 29.05 7.08
N PHE A 26 -16.64 29.43 6.98
CA PHE A 26 -17.68 28.80 7.78
C PHE A 26 -18.03 27.44 7.15
N ASP A 27 -17.24 26.43 7.48
CA ASP A 27 -17.44 25.06 7.01
C ASP A 27 -17.00 24.02 8.06
N LEU A 28 -17.41 22.78 7.85
CA LEU A 28 -17.07 21.62 8.68
C LEU A 28 -16.36 20.57 7.84
N ASN A 29 -15.22 20.11 8.34
CA ASN A 29 -14.42 19.06 7.70
C ASN A 29 -14.35 17.81 8.58
N PHE A 30 -14.16 16.65 7.95
CA PHE A 30 -14.00 15.36 8.66
C PHE A 30 -12.60 14.77 8.40
N PRO A 31 -11.51 15.46 8.80
CA PRO A 31 -10.16 15.01 8.47
C PRO A 31 -9.82 13.66 9.12
N LYS A 32 -10.44 13.31 10.25
CA LYS A 32 -10.23 12.06 11.00
C LYS A 32 -11.47 11.17 11.00
N GLY A 33 -12.03 10.90 9.82
CA GLY A 33 -13.27 10.12 9.71
C GLY A 33 -13.12 8.59 9.82
N MET A 34 -11.89 8.07 9.90
CA MET A 34 -11.62 6.64 9.81
C MET A 34 -11.25 6.01 11.14
N HIS A 35 -11.69 4.75 11.29
CA HIS A 35 -11.46 3.96 12.47
C HIS A 35 -11.25 2.48 12.09
N PRO A 36 -10.37 1.73 12.79
CA PRO A 36 -10.20 0.30 12.59
C PRO A 36 -11.30 -0.51 13.30
N TYR A 37 -11.75 -1.58 12.66
CA TYR A 37 -12.80 -2.48 13.15
C TYR A 37 -12.40 -3.94 13.00
N ALA A 38 -12.89 -4.78 13.92
CA ALA A 38 -12.78 -6.23 13.87
C ALA A 38 -14.17 -6.85 13.77
N ILE A 39 -14.33 -7.85 12.90
CA ILE A 39 -15.53 -8.71 12.83
C ILE A 39 -15.16 -10.07 13.41
N THR A 40 -15.95 -10.58 14.36
CA THR A 40 -15.81 -11.98 14.79
C THR A 40 -16.43 -12.91 13.75
N LEU A 41 -15.65 -13.86 13.23
CA LEU A 41 -16.09 -14.75 12.14
C LEU A 41 -17.03 -15.85 12.63
N GLN A 42 -16.87 -16.28 13.87
CA GLN A 42 -17.71 -17.28 14.54
C GLN A 42 -18.67 -16.63 15.52
N LYS A 43 -19.87 -17.18 15.68
CA LYS A 43 -20.90 -16.63 16.59
C LYS A 43 -20.51 -16.73 18.06
N ASP A 44 -19.86 -17.83 18.44
CA ASP A 44 -19.53 -18.15 19.83
C ASP A 44 -18.27 -17.41 20.32
N LEU A 45 -17.62 -16.64 19.44
CA LEU A 45 -16.39 -15.94 19.76
C LEU A 45 -16.72 -14.60 20.43
N PRO A 46 -16.31 -14.39 21.69
CA PRO A 46 -16.55 -13.12 22.37
C PRO A 46 -15.70 -12.01 21.75
N SER A 47 -16.07 -10.77 22.08
CA SER A 47 -15.35 -9.57 21.61
C SER A 47 -13.86 -9.64 21.99
N PRO A 48 -12.95 -9.30 21.05
CA PRO A 48 -11.50 -9.39 21.28
C PRO A 48 -10.97 -8.35 22.28
N PHE A 49 -11.71 -7.26 22.50
CA PHE A 49 -11.24 -6.12 23.30
C PHE A 49 -11.79 -6.09 24.72
N VAL A 50 -12.57 -7.10 25.12
CA VAL A 50 -13.05 -7.23 26.50
C VAL A 50 -11.95 -7.94 27.30
N PRO A 51 -11.34 -7.28 28.31
CA PRO A 51 -10.36 -7.93 29.16
C PRO A 51 -11.02 -9.12 29.86
N ARG A 52 -10.50 -10.32 29.63
CA ARG A 52 -10.94 -11.48 30.42
C ARG A 52 -10.21 -11.42 31.76
N PRO A 53 -10.91 -11.56 32.90
CA PRO A 53 -10.23 -11.73 34.17
C PRO A 53 -9.37 -12.98 34.07
N HIS A 54 -8.05 -12.80 34.09
CA HIS A 54 -7.14 -13.91 34.24
C HIS A 54 -7.31 -14.43 35.66
N ALA A 55 -8.05 -15.52 35.84
CA ALA A 55 -7.76 -16.42 36.94
C ALA A 55 -6.27 -16.79 36.82
N PHE A 56 -5.55 -16.87 37.93
CA PHE A 56 -4.12 -17.21 37.94
C PHE A 56 -3.90 -18.59 37.28
N GLU A 57 -3.75 -18.62 35.96
CA GLU A 57 -3.50 -19.85 35.21
C GLU A 57 -2.03 -20.24 35.41
N LYS A 58 -1.86 -21.42 36.02
CA LYS A 58 -0.60 -22.16 36.04
C LYS A 58 -0.05 -22.23 34.61
N LYS A 59 1.27 -22.05 34.49
CA LYS A 59 2.04 -22.32 33.27
C LYS A 59 1.75 -23.75 32.78
N GLU A 60 0.81 -23.91 31.87
CA GLU A 60 0.72 -25.09 31.03
C GLU A 60 1.49 -24.87 29.72
N GLU A 61 2.11 -25.96 29.31
CA GLU A 61 3.34 -26.02 28.55
C GLU A 61 3.20 -25.61 27.08
N LEU A 62 4.38 -25.30 26.52
CA LEU A 62 4.71 -25.22 25.10
C LEU A 62 3.73 -25.97 24.19
N PHE A 63 2.92 -25.21 23.45
CA PHE A 63 2.24 -25.73 22.28
C PHE A 63 3.29 -26.14 21.25
N LYS A 64 3.47 -27.46 21.08
CA LYS A 64 4.34 -28.07 20.07
C LYS A 64 4.09 -27.41 18.72
N LYS A 65 5.18 -26.93 18.12
CA LYS A 65 5.25 -26.36 16.79
C LYS A 65 5.07 -27.47 15.75
N THR A 66 3.84 -27.94 15.55
CA THR A 66 3.50 -28.86 14.46
C THR A 66 3.19 -28.03 13.21
N LEU A 67 3.82 -28.40 12.10
CA LEU A 67 3.71 -27.73 10.79
C LEU A 67 2.24 -27.42 10.44
N ALA A 68 1.99 -26.12 10.24
CA ALA A 68 0.69 -25.53 9.98
C ALA A 68 0.04 -26.15 8.73
N HIS A 69 -0.87 -27.09 8.94
CA HIS A 69 -1.94 -27.34 7.98
C HIS A 69 -2.89 -26.13 8.04
N PRO A 70 -3.40 -25.63 6.89
CA PRO A 70 -4.33 -24.51 6.90
C PRO A 70 -5.56 -24.92 7.71
N LYS A 71 -5.75 -24.31 8.89
CA LYS A 71 -6.95 -24.53 9.69
C LYS A 71 -8.14 -24.11 8.82
N LYS A 72 -9.10 -25.03 8.60
CA LYS A 72 -10.34 -24.71 7.89
C LYS A 72 -11.03 -23.57 8.66
N VAL A 73 -11.11 -22.41 8.03
CA VAL A 73 -11.77 -21.23 8.61
C VAL A 73 -13.28 -21.45 8.49
N LYS A 74 -13.95 -21.64 9.62
CA LYS A 74 -15.41 -21.68 9.68
C LYS A 74 -15.94 -20.25 9.82
N ILE A 75 -16.75 -19.82 8.86
CA ILE A 75 -17.36 -18.49 8.83
C ILE A 75 -18.86 -18.65 8.98
N ASP A 76 -19.41 -18.05 10.03
CA ASP A 76 -20.85 -17.95 10.20
C ASP A 76 -21.30 -16.62 9.56
N PHE A 77 -22.14 -16.65 8.54
CA PHE A 77 -22.59 -15.43 7.85
C PHE A 77 -23.81 -14.77 8.50
N ILE A 78 -24.60 -15.56 9.23
CA ILE A 78 -25.81 -15.08 9.91
C ILE A 78 -25.41 -14.04 10.97
N GLY A 79 -26.00 -12.84 10.90
CA GLY A 79 -25.75 -11.75 11.87
C GLY A 79 -24.31 -11.22 11.86
N ILE A 80 -23.54 -11.42 10.79
CA ILE A 80 -22.12 -11.00 10.76
C ILE A 80 -21.95 -9.48 10.84
N LYS A 81 -22.92 -8.71 10.36
CA LYS A 81 -22.90 -7.24 10.39
C LYS A 81 -23.05 -6.66 11.80
N GLU A 82 -23.69 -7.38 12.71
CA GLU A 82 -23.92 -6.95 14.10
C GLU A 82 -22.70 -7.26 14.99
N ARG A 83 -21.79 -8.12 14.52
CA ARG A 83 -20.58 -8.56 15.24
C ARG A 83 -19.35 -7.68 14.95
N ILE A 84 -19.58 -6.46 14.48
CA ILE A 84 -18.53 -5.49 14.20
C ILE A 84 -18.19 -4.77 15.51
N VAL A 85 -16.91 -4.83 15.90
CA VAL A 85 -16.40 -4.20 17.12
C VAL A 85 -15.31 -3.18 16.76
N PRO A 86 -15.40 -1.92 17.21
CA PRO A 86 -14.34 -0.93 17.05
C PRO A 86 -13.12 -1.29 17.89
N PHE A 87 -11.92 -1.01 17.38
CA PHE A 87 -10.70 -1.06 18.19
C PHE A 87 -10.71 0.05 19.26
N PRO A 88 -10.12 -0.14 20.44
CA PRO A 88 -10.02 0.91 21.45
C PRO A 88 -8.87 1.88 21.13
N VAL A 89 -8.96 2.59 20.01
CA VAL A 89 -7.95 3.55 19.53
C VAL A 89 -8.61 4.85 19.07
N GLU A 90 -7.84 5.92 18.95
CA GLU A 90 -8.37 7.22 18.50
C GLU A 90 -8.75 7.20 17.02
N GLU A 91 -9.71 8.03 16.61
CA GLU A 91 -9.96 8.25 15.18
C GLU A 91 -8.81 8.99 14.49
N SER A 92 -8.50 8.60 13.26
CA SER A 92 -7.42 9.22 12.49
C SER A 92 -7.52 8.88 11.00
N ILE A 93 -6.53 9.31 10.22
CA ILE A 93 -6.36 8.88 8.83
C ILE A 93 -5.53 7.60 8.86
N TYR A 94 -6.21 6.46 8.92
CA TYR A 94 -5.55 5.18 8.82
C TYR A 94 -5.18 4.85 7.37
N GLU A 95 -4.21 3.99 7.14
CA GLU A 95 -4.00 3.38 5.83
C GLU A 95 -3.44 1.97 6.05
N SER A 96 -3.67 1.06 5.10
CA SER A 96 -3.04 -0.26 5.05
C SER A 96 -3.04 -1.02 6.38
N ILE A 97 -4.01 -1.90 6.60
CA ILE A 97 -4.03 -2.77 7.79
C ILE A 97 -3.36 -4.10 7.50
N ALA A 98 -2.62 -4.66 8.45
CA ALA A 98 -2.02 -5.98 8.36
C ALA A 98 -2.02 -6.67 9.73
N ALA A 99 -2.21 -7.99 9.78
CA ALA A 99 -2.35 -8.71 11.04
C ALA A 99 -1.32 -9.83 11.18
N THR A 100 -0.87 -10.03 12.41
CA THR A 100 -0.11 -11.20 12.87
C THR A 100 -0.86 -11.89 14.00
N ASN A 101 -0.36 -13.02 14.49
CA ASN A 101 -1.04 -13.83 15.50
C ASN A 101 -1.49 -13.05 16.76
N ASN A 102 -0.70 -12.06 17.20
CA ASN A 102 -0.98 -11.29 18.42
C ASN A 102 -1.02 -9.78 18.21
N ARG A 103 -0.52 -9.26 17.07
CA ARG A 103 -0.39 -7.82 16.82
C ARG A 103 -1.05 -7.43 15.52
N VAL A 104 -1.77 -6.32 15.52
CA VAL A 104 -2.35 -5.71 14.31
C VAL A 104 -1.58 -4.44 14.00
N PHE A 105 -1.04 -4.35 12.78
CA PHE A 105 -0.28 -3.20 12.29
C PHE A 105 -1.16 -2.35 11.38
N TYR A 106 -1.01 -1.05 11.50
CA TYR A 106 -1.68 -0.08 10.63
C TYR A 106 -0.85 1.19 10.53
N MET A 107 -0.98 1.88 9.39
CA MET A 107 -0.39 3.19 9.21
C MET A 107 -1.35 4.27 9.68
N VAL A 108 -0.79 5.34 10.23
CA VAL A 108 -1.52 6.55 10.60
C VAL A 108 -0.86 7.73 9.90
N TYR A 109 -1.64 8.49 9.15
CA TYR A 109 -1.22 9.73 8.52
C TYR A 109 -1.63 10.93 9.38
N PRO A 110 -0.71 11.91 9.58
CA PRO A 110 -1.09 13.18 10.17
C PRO A 110 -1.93 13.99 9.18
N VAL A 111 -2.78 14.86 9.71
CA VAL A 111 -3.49 15.86 8.89
C VAL A 111 -2.47 16.91 8.45
N GLU A 112 -2.38 17.16 7.14
CA GLU A 112 -1.43 18.11 6.58
C GLU A 112 -2.01 18.93 5.42
N GLY A 113 -1.36 20.07 5.15
CA GLY A 113 -1.75 20.95 4.05
C GLY A 113 -1.29 20.43 2.68
N ALA A 114 -2.13 20.61 1.67
CA ALA A 114 -1.88 20.11 0.31
C ALA A 114 -0.75 20.84 -0.45
N ARG A 115 -0.28 22.01 0.02
CA ARG A 115 0.74 22.82 -0.68
C ARG A 115 2.12 22.18 -0.74
N GLY A 116 2.43 21.28 0.20
CA GLY A 116 3.73 20.63 0.31
C GLY A 116 3.89 19.36 -0.53
N ILE A 117 2.96 19.08 -1.45
CA ILE A 117 2.98 17.91 -2.33
C ILE A 117 3.27 18.38 -3.76
N PRO A 118 4.52 18.28 -4.25
CA PRO A 118 4.85 18.61 -5.63
C PRO A 118 4.13 17.64 -6.58
N TRP A 119 3.51 18.19 -7.63
CA TRP A 119 2.78 17.42 -8.65
C TRP A 119 3.64 16.37 -9.37
N PHE A 120 4.97 16.53 -9.36
CA PHE A 120 5.94 15.67 -10.05
C PHE A 120 6.91 14.97 -9.09
N GLU A 121 6.56 14.85 -7.81
CA GLU A 121 7.39 14.16 -6.82
C GLU A 121 7.49 12.65 -7.16
N THR A 122 8.71 12.18 -7.42
CA THR A 122 8.99 10.77 -7.69
C THR A 122 9.19 9.94 -6.42
N GLU A 123 9.45 10.58 -5.29
CA GLU A 123 9.65 9.91 -4.01
C GLU A 123 8.35 9.93 -3.19
N PRO A 124 7.85 8.76 -2.72
CA PRO A 124 6.62 8.74 -1.95
C PRO A 124 6.83 9.42 -0.58
N PRO A 125 5.89 10.26 -0.12
CA PRO A 125 6.04 11.01 1.12
C PRO A 125 6.20 10.06 2.31
N SER A 126 7.23 10.27 3.14
CA SER A 126 7.52 9.45 4.31
C SER A 126 6.98 10.10 5.59
N LYS A 127 5.66 10.30 5.66
CA LYS A 127 5.00 11.08 6.72
C LYS A 127 4.10 10.26 7.64
N ALA A 128 3.81 9.01 7.26
CA ALA A 128 3.01 8.13 8.10
C ALA A 128 3.82 7.57 9.28
N SER A 129 3.11 7.28 10.36
CA SER A 129 3.63 6.50 11.49
C SER A 129 3.05 5.08 11.43
N LEU A 130 3.92 4.08 11.50
CA LEU A 130 3.52 2.68 11.66
C LEU A 130 3.24 2.44 13.14
N LYS A 131 1.99 2.12 13.45
CA LYS A 131 1.57 1.72 14.80
C LYS A 131 1.22 0.25 14.82
N TYR A 132 1.27 -0.34 16.00
CA TYR A 132 0.75 -1.67 16.23
C TYR A 132 -0.11 -1.71 17.49
N PHE A 133 -1.15 -2.53 17.43
CA PHE A 133 -2.03 -2.82 18.55
C PHE A 133 -1.76 -4.24 19.05
N ASP A 134 -1.38 -4.37 20.32
CA ASP A 134 -1.18 -5.68 20.95
C ASP A 134 -2.52 -6.20 21.49
N MET A 135 -3.01 -7.29 20.91
CA MET A 135 -4.30 -7.88 21.27
C MET A 135 -4.32 -8.50 22.68
N LYS A 136 -3.16 -8.74 23.29
CA LYS A 136 -3.10 -9.28 24.67
C LYS A 136 -3.11 -8.17 25.71
N LYS A 137 -2.36 -7.09 25.47
CA LYS A 137 -2.28 -5.95 26.40
C LYS A 137 -3.40 -4.93 26.19
N LEU A 138 -4.03 -4.93 25.01
CA LEU A 138 -5.02 -3.95 24.59
C LEU A 138 -4.45 -2.52 24.56
N GLU A 139 -3.19 -2.41 24.14
CA GLU A 139 -2.45 -1.14 24.07
C GLU A 139 -1.97 -0.88 22.63
N GLU A 140 -2.00 0.40 22.24
CA GLU A 140 -1.42 0.89 20.99
C GLU A 140 -0.01 1.42 21.26
N GLU A 141 0.96 1.03 20.43
CA GLU A 141 2.31 1.58 20.45
C GLU A 141 2.77 1.99 19.05
N ILE A 142 3.67 2.98 19.01
CA ILE A 142 4.34 3.40 17.78
C ILE A 142 5.51 2.44 17.51
N PHE A 143 5.51 1.82 16.33
CA PHE A 143 6.58 0.93 15.90
C PHE A 143 7.70 1.70 15.19
N LEU A 144 7.32 2.59 14.27
CA LEU A 144 8.25 3.37 13.47
C LEU A 144 7.58 4.62 12.92
N ASP A 145 8.22 5.77 13.10
CA ASP A 145 7.78 7.02 12.49
C ASP A 145 8.41 7.26 11.12
N ARG A 146 7.76 8.12 10.31
CA ARG A 146 8.23 8.59 9.01
C ARG A 146 8.42 7.46 7.99
N ILE A 147 7.36 6.68 7.79
CA ILE A 147 7.29 5.67 6.73
C ILE A 147 6.38 6.15 5.59
N SER A 148 6.61 5.57 4.41
CA SER A 148 5.77 5.78 3.23
C SER A 148 4.82 4.60 2.99
N ASN A 149 5.25 3.37 3.32
CA ASN A 149 4.43 2.17 3.19
C ASN A 149 5.04 1.03 4.03
N PHE A 150 4.28 -0.04 4.28
CA PHE A 150 4.81 -1.27 4.86
C PHE A 150 4.14 -2.52 4.27
N LYS A 151 4.83 -3.65 4.40
CA LYS A 151 4.29 -4.97 4.07
C LYS A 151 4.79 -6.00 5.07
N LEU A 152 3.89 -6.87 5.53
CA LEU A 152 4.25 -8.01 6.37
C LEU A 152 4.71 -9.19 5.52
N SER A 153 5.67 -9.95 6.06
CA SER A 153 5.98 -11.30 5.57
C SER A 153 4.77 -12.21 5.76
N ASN A 154 4.60 -13.19 4.87
CA ASN A 154 3.53 -14.19 4.97
C ASN A 154 3.59 -14.96 6.30
N ASP A 155 4.79 -15.16 6.84
CA ASP A 155 4.99 -15.85 8.13
C ASP A 155 4.71 -14.93 9.34
N GLY A 156 4.51 -13.63 9.12
CA GLY A 156 4.32 -12.63 10.18
C GLY A 156 5.57 -12.31 11.00
N THR A 157 6.74 -12.87 10.64
CA THR A 157 8.00 -12.75 11.40
C THR A 157 8.75 -11.45 11.16
N ALA A 158 8.58 -10.87 9.96
CA ALA A 158 9.25 -9.66 9.53
C ALA A 158 8.28 -8.67 8.87
N VAL A 159 8.61 -7.40 9.01
CA VAL A 159 7.95 -6.26 8.39
C VAL A 159 8.96 -5.58 7.47
N VAL A 160 8.57 -5.34 6.23
CA VAL A 160 9.32 -4.48 5.30
C VAL A 160 8.68 -3.12 5.31
N CYS A 161 9.41 -2.10 5.73
CA CYS A 161 8.99 -0.71 5.69
C CYS A 161 9.68 0.00 4.53
N ARG A 162 8.90 0.78 3.77
CA ARG A 162 9.41 1.72 2.76
C ARG A 162 9.49 3.11 3.39
N ILE A 163 10.65 3.74 3.28
CA ILE A 163 10.91 5.10 3.72
C ILE A 163 11.44 5.84 2.48
N GLY A 164 10.58 6.62 1.84
CA GLY A 164 10.88 7.23 0.56
C GLY A 164 11.24 6.17 -0.49
N ASN A 165 12.42 6.27 -1.09
CA ASN A 165 12.91 5.29 -2.07
C ASN A 165 13.73 4.13 -1.47
N ARG A 166 13.83 4.05 -0.14
CA ARG A 166 14.62 3.02 0.55
C ARG A 166 13.72 2.00 1.24
N LEU A 167 14.20 0.76 1.32
CA LEU A 167 13.51 -0.34 2.00
C LEU A 167 14.31 -0.80 3.22
N ARG A 168 13.60 -1.04 4.32
CA ARG A 168 14.15 -1.54 5.58
C ARG A 168 13.34 -2.72 6.08
N VAL A 169 14.01 -3.81 6.45
CA VAL A 169 13.40 -4.99 7.07
C VAL A 169 13.59 -4.93 8.57
N ILE A 170 12.52 -5.12 9.32
CA ILE A 170 12.50 -5.11 10.78
C ILE A 170 11.76 -6.36 11.26
N ARG A 171 12.18 -6.94 12.38
CA ARG A 171 11.46 -8.08 12.98
C ARG A 171 10.18 -7.61 13.63
N THR A 172 9.10 -8.37 13.47
CA THR A 172 7.79 -8.03 14.02
C THR A 172 7.74 -8.07 15.54
N MET A 173 8.52 -8.96 16.17
CA MET A 173 8.58 -9.11 17.64
C MET A 173 9.38 -8.01 18.35
N LYS A 174 9.97 -7.09 17.59
CA LYS A 174 10.70 -5.96 18.16
C LYS A 174 9.77 -5.16 19.09
N GLU A 175 10.28 -4.75 20.24
CA GLU A 175 9.62 -3.79 21.13
C GLU A 175 9.84 -2.36 20.66
N SER A 176 8.86 -1.48 20.87
CA SER A 176 8.92 -0.06 20.49
C SER A 176 10.14 0.67 21.08
N LYS A 177 10.60 0.25 22.27
CA LYS A 177 11.72 0.84 23.01
C LYS A 177 13.10 0.47 22.47
N GLU A 178 13.22 -0.56 21.64
CA GLU A 178 14.52 -0.91 21.06
C GLU A 178 14.90 0.14 20.01
N GLU A 179 15.95 0.94 20.25
CA GLU A 179 16.40 1.90 19.24
C GLU A 179 16.88 1.18 17.97
N LEU A 180 16.43 1.66 16.82
CA LEU A 180 17.00 1.22 15.55
C LEU A 180 18.42 1.75 15.42
N THR A 181 19.30 0.92 14.87
CA THR A 181 20.64 1.35 14.47
C THR A 181 20.56 2.58 13.57
N LYS A 182 21.27 3.64 13.96
CA LYS A 182 21.37 4.92 13.23
C LYS A 182 22.21 4.79 11.96
N GLU A 183 22.91 3.67 11.81
CA GLU A 183 23.67 3.35 10.61
C GLU A 183 22.76 3.19 9.38
N THR A 184 23.11 3.91 8.32
CA THR A 184 22.37 3.92 7.06
C THR A 184 22.89 2.94 6.03
N LYS A 185 24.01 2.25 6.28
CA LYS A 185 24.60 1.30 5.33
C LYS A 185 23.74 0.03 5.21
N PRO A 186 23.51 -0.49 3.98
CA PRO A 186 22.84 -1.76 3.79
C PRO A 186 23.57 -2.92 4.46
N SER A 187 22.95 -3.52 5.48
CA SER A 187 23.52 -4.65 6.23
C SER A 187 22.41 -5.44 6.92
N ARG A 188 22.66 -6.72 7.20
CA ARG A 188 21.74 -7.56 8.00
C ARG A 188 21.48 -6.99 9.40
N LYS A 189 22.45 -6.28 9.97
CA LYS A 189 22.30 -5.64 11.29
C LYS A 189 21.43 -4.38 11.25
N THR A 190 21.47 -3.63 10.15
CA THR A 190 20.71 -2.38 10.01
C THR A 190 19.32 -2.61 9.43
N GLY A 191 19.15 -3.70 8.68
CA GLY A 191 17.92 -4.06 7.98
C GLY A 191 17.73 -3.33 6.66
N TRP A 192 18.63 -2.41 6.28
CA TRP A 192 18.55 -1.68 5.02
C TRP A 192 18.86 -2.59 3.82
N ILE A 193 18.01 -2.55 2.80
CA ILE A 193 18.19 -3.30 1.56
C ILE A 193 18.90 -2.41 0.53
N GLY A 194 20.01 -2.90 -0.02
CA GLY A 194 20.73 -2.26 -1.12
C GLY A 194 20.21 -2.75 -2.48
N ILE A 195 19.36 -1.95 -3.12
CA ILE A 195 18.75 -2.28 -4.43
C ILE A 195 19.70 -1.88 -5.59
N SER A 196 20.72 -1.07 -5.34
CA SER A 196 21.65 -0.54 -6.35
C SER A 196 22.46 -1.60 -7.12
N ARG A 197 22.49 -2.84 -6.64
CA ARG A 197 23.16 -3.97 -7.32
C ARG A 197 22.27 -4.68 -8.34
N LEU A 198 20.96 -4.47 -8.29
CA LEU A 198 20.02 -5.08 -9.22
C LEU A 198 20.20 -4.43 -10.58
N LYS A 199 20.58 -5.24 -11.57
CA LYS A 199 20.59 -4.86 -12.97
C LYS A 199 19.44 -5.59 -13.66
N VAL A 200 18.63 -4.83 -14.38
CA VAL A 200 17.59 -5.40 -15.25
C VAL A 200 18.16 -5.46 -16.65
N SER A 201 18.12 -6.64 -17.26
CA SER A 201 18.43 -6.78 -18.68
C SER A 201 17.21 -6.34 -19.47
N ILE A 202 17.41 -5.38 -20.35
CA ILE A 202 16.38 -4.75 -21.17
C ILE A 202 16.70 -5.04 -22.62
N ASP A 203 15.73 -5.53 -23.38
CA ASP A 203 15.75 -5.56 -24.84
C ASP A 203 14.83 -4.46 -25.37
N PRO A 204 15.37 -3.29 -25.78
CA PRO A 204 14.56 -2.14 -26.14
C PRO A 204 13.56 -2.41 -27.25
N VAL A 205 13.93 -3.21 -28.26
CA VAL A 205 13.06 -3.44 -29.43
C VAL A 205 11.84 -4.27 -29.04
N SER A 206 12.05 -5.33 -28.26
CA SER A 206 10.96 -6.16 -27.74
C SER A 206 10.09 -5.40 -26.74
N GLU A 207 10.69 -4.60 -25.86
CA GLU A 207 9.94 -3.76 -24.92
C GLU A 207 9.09 -2.71 -25.63
N TRP A 208 9.62 -2.00 -26.63
CA TRP A 208 8.83 -1.02 -27.37
C TRP A 208 7.65 -1.64 -28.12
N GLN A 209 7.82 -2.83 -28.70
CA GLN A 209 6.70 -3.56 -29.30
C GLN A 209 5.63 -3.91 -28.28
N GLN A 210 6.03 -4.34 -27.08
CA GLN A 210 5.10 -4.64 -25.99
C GLN A 210 4.41 -3.36 -25.50
N MET A 211 5.16 -2.29 -25.24
CA MET A 211 4.65 -1.01 -24.76
C MET A 211 3.67 -0.41 -25.76
N PHE A 212 3.97 -0.45 -27.05
CA PHE A 212 3.08 0.04 -28.10
C PHE A 212 1.78 -0.76 -28.15
N ARG A 213 1.88 -2.09 -28.09
CA ARG A 213 0.71 -2.97 -28.09
C ARG A 213 -0.18 -2.73 -26.87
N GLU A 214 0.43 -2.54 -25.70
CA GLU A 214 -0.29 -2.24 -24.47
C GLU A 214 -0.94 -0.86 -24.51
N ALA A 215 -0.21 0.16 -24.99
CA ALA A 215 -0.75 1.50 -25.17
C ALA A 215 -1.96 1.51 -26.13
N TRP A 216 -1.85 0.81 -27.25
CA TRP A 216 -2.94 0.65 -28.20
C TRP A 216 -4.16 -0.05 -27.57
N ARG A 217 -3.93 -1.14 -26.81
CA ARG A 217 -5.00 -1.86 -26.11
C ARG A 217 -5.69 -0.97 -25.07
N LEU A 218 -4.92 -0.29 -24.22
CA LEU A 218 -5.46 0.60 -23.20
C LEU A 218 -6.29 1.72 -23.82
N GLN A 219 -5.85 2.28 -24.95
CA GLN A 219 -6.64 3.30 -25.62
C GLN A 219 -7.92 2.76 -26.23
N GLN A 220 -7.89 1.56 -26.79
CA GLN A 220 -9.08 0.93 -27.34
C GLN A 220 -10.10 0.62 -26.21
N ASP A 221 -9.64 0.05 -25.10
CA ASP A 221 -10.49 -0.45 -24.02
C ASP A 221 -11.01 0.67 -23.09
N TYR A 222 -10.24 1.75 -22.93
CA TYR A 222 -10.60 2.90 -22.08
C TYR A 222 -11.03 4.14 -22.87
N PHE A 223 -11.29 4.02 -24.18
CA PHE A 223 -11.86 5.12 -24.93
C PHE A 223 -13.27 5.42 -24.41
N TRP A 224 -13.63 6.69 -24.29
CA TRP A 224 -14.89 7.08 -23.65
C TRP A 224 -16.14 6.79 -24.51
N VAL A 225 -15.97 6.49 -25.81
CA VAL A 225 -17.05 6.09 -26.71
C VAL A 225 -16.80 4.69 -27.27
N GLU A 226 -17.79 3.81 -27.20
CA GLU A 226 -17.68 2.43 -27.68
C GLU A 226 -17.37 2.33 -29.18
N ASP A 227 -17.93 3.23 -29.99
CA ASP A 227 -17.69 3.29 -31.45
C ASP A 227 -16.32 3.90 -31.80
N MET A 228 -15.58 4.32 -30.78
CA MET A 228 -14.28 4.97 -30.86
C MET A 228 -14.27 6.16 -31.85
N SER A 229 -15.36 6.93 -31.88
CA SER A 229 -15.58 8.06 -32.78
C SER A 229 -15.47 7.68 -34.27
N GLY A 230 -15.80 6.43 -34.63
CA GLY A 230 -15.74 5.90 -35.99
C GLY A 230 -14.33 5.62 -36.52
N ILE A 231 -13.30 5.67 -35.65
CA ILE A 231 -11.91 5.43 -36.03
C ILE A 231 -11.64 3.92 -36.06
N ASN A 232 -11.09 3.41 -37.16
CA ASN A 232 -10.69 2.00 -37.24
C ASN A 232 -9.32 1.78 -36.55
N TRP A 233 -9.34 1.54 -35.25
CA TRP A 233 -8.14 1.33 -34.43
C TRP A 233 -7.28 0.15 -34.85
N ARG A 234 -7.87 -0.91 -35.41
CA ARG A 234 -7.10 -2.05 -35.96
C ARG A 234 -6.29 -1.62 -37.18
N LYS A 235 -6.84 -0.75 -38.03
CA LYS A 235 -6.13 -0.18 -39.19
C LYS A 235 -5.00 0.74 -38.74
N VAL A 236 -5.21 1.54 -37.70
CA VAL A 236 -4.18 2.39 -37.08
C VAL A 236 -3.03 1.53 -36.55
N PHE A 237 -3.32 0.50 -35.75
CA PHE A 237 -2.31 -0.42 -35.24
C PHE A 237 -1.46 -1.03 -36.35
N LYS A 238 -2.09 -1.57 -37.42
CA LYS A 238 -1.37 -2.17 -38.55
C LYS A 238 -0.46 -1.17 -39.28
N ARG A 239 -0.81 0.12 -39.28
CA ARG A 239 -0.03 1.18 -39.92
C ARG A 239 1.22 1.54 -39.11
N TYR A 240 1.09 1.65 -37.79
CA TYR A 240 2.14 2.21 -36.93
C TYR A 240 3.00 1.14 -36.24
N TYR A 241 2.46 -0.06 -35.97
CA TYR A 241 3.21 -1.15 -35.34
C TYR A 241 4.54 -1.49 -36.06
N PRO A 242 4.61 -1.56 -37.40
CA PRO A 242 5.87 -1.83 -38.10
C PRO A 242 6.91 -0.72 -37.97
N LEU A 243 6.52 0.50 -37.56
CA LEU A 243 7.46 1.61 -37.36
C LEU A 243 8.22 1.46 -36.04
N VAL A 244 7.66 0.74 -35.06
CA VAL A 244 8.26 0.51 -33.74
C VAL A 244 9.61 -0.20 -33.84
N THR A 245 9.79 -1.10 -34.81
CA THR A 245 11.08 -1.80 -35.03
C THR A 245 12.19 -0.90 -35.54
N ARG A 246 11.85 0.28 -36.07
CA ARG A 246 12.80 1.26 -36.63
C ARG A 246 13.19 2.34 -35.64
N VAL A 247 12.55 2.36 -34.47
CA VAL A 247 12.86 3.31 -33.42
C VAL A 247 14.21 2.95 -32.79
N SER A 248 15.03 3.95 -32.50
CA SER A 248 16.36 3.78 -31.89
C SER A 248 16.48 4.42 -30.51
N SER A 249 15.50 5.24 -30.09
CA SER A 249 15.51 5.91 -28.79
C SER A 249 14.10 6.11 -28.23
N THR A 250 13.98 6.22 -26.91
CA THR A 250 12.72 6.43 -26.19
C THR A 250 12.02 7.73 -26.59
N ILE A 251 12.79 8.76 -26.99
CA ILE A 251 12.23 10.02 -27.47
C ILE A 251 11.55 9.80 -28.82
N VAL A 252 12.22 9.14 -29.77
CA VAL A 252 11.64 8.81 -31.08
C VAL A 252 10.45 7.86 -30.92
N PHE A 253 10.48 6.93 -29.95
CA PHE A 253 9.34 6.09 -29.58
C PHE A 253 8.14 6.95 -29.18
N THR A 254 8.35 7.87 -28.24
CA THR A 254 7.29 8.73 -27.73
C THR A 254 6.70 9.63 -28.82
N GLN A 255 7.53 10.13 -29.74
CA GLN A 255 7.07 10.90 -30.90
C GLN A 255 6.27 10.04 -31.88
N THR A 256 6.67 8.79 -32.09
CA THR A 256 5.94 7.84 -32.94
C THR A 256 4.54 7.57 -32.39
N VAL A 257 4.42 7.37 -31.08
CA VAL A 257 3.14 7.17 -30.39
C VAL A 257 2.28 8.45 -30.40
N ARG A 258 2.88 9.63 -30.15
CA ARG A 258 2.15 10.92 -30.13
C ARG A 258 1.73 11.42 -31.51
N GLY A 259 2.47 11.07 -32.56
CA GLY A 259 2.18 11.46 -33.94
C GLY A 259 0.91 10.82 -34.52
N GLU A 260 0.29 9.90 -33.78
CA GLU A 260 -0.95 9.25 -34.17
C GLU A 260 -2.15 10.21 -33.97
N PRO A 261 -2.98 10.43 -35.00
CA PRO A 261 -4.12 11.36 -34.92
C PRO A 261 -5.14 11.07 -33.79
N PRO A 262 -5.39 9.81 -33.33
CA PRO A 262 -6.23 9.59 -32.14
C PRO A 262 -5.50 9.82 -30.79
N PHE A 263 -4.18 10.02 -30.79
CA PHE A 263 -3.37 10.18 -29.57
C PHE A 263 -3.20 11.66 -29.16
N ARG A 264 -3.81 12.62 -29.88
CA ARG A 264 -3.73 14.06 -29.53
C ARG A 264 -4.32 14.41 -28.16
N PHE A 265 -5.25 13.58 -27.66
CA PHE A 265 -5.84 13.72 -26.32
C PHE A 265 -5.22 12.76 -25.29
N ALA A 266 -4.23 11.96 -25.69
CA ALA A 266 -3.55 11.01 -24.83
C ALA A 266 -2.19 11.55 -24.40
N THR A 267 -2.02 11.73 -23.10
CA THR A 267 -0.73 12.14 -22.54
C THR A 267 0.19 10.93 -22.43
N VAL A 268 1.27 10.92 -23.21
CA VAL A 268 2.36 9.96 -23.06
C VAL A 268 3.48 10.63 -22.26
N SER A 269 3.71 10.22 -21.02
CA SER A 269 4.83 10.68 -20.19
C SER A 269 5.91 9.60 -20.10
N CYS A 270 7.15 9.98 -20.37
CA CYS A 270 8.32 9.12 -20.13
C CYS A 270 8.88 9.48 -18.74
N THR A 271 8.69 8.61 -17.76
CA THR A 271 9.15 8.82 -16.38
C THR A 271 10.64 8.48 -16.18
N SER A 272 11.30 7.91 -17.19
CA SER A 272 12.71 7.50 -17.16
C SER A 272 13.67 8.44 -17.90
N CYS A 273 13.20 9.60 -18.37
CA CYS A 273 14.10 10.66 -18.87
C CYS A 273 14.66 11.43 -17.66
N PRO A 274 15.96 11.32 -17.34
CA PRO A 274 16.54 12.22 -16.38
C PRO A 274 16.55 13.62 -17.01
N ALA A 275 16.00 14.60 -16.29
CA ALA A 275 16.01 16.01 -16.64
C ALA A 275 17.47 16.51 -16.69
N TRP A 276 18.13 16.36 -17.85
CA TRP A 276 19.47 16.90 -18.12
C TRP A 276 19.48 18.07 -19.10
N PHE A 277 18.32 18.67 -19.36
CA PHE A 277 18.23 19.92 -20.11
C PHE A 277 17.29 20.90 -19.40
N THR A 278 17.72 21.35 -18.22
CA THR A 278 17.46 22.74 -17.83
C THR A 278 18.58 23.58 -18.43
N ASN A 279 18.21 24.38 -19.42
CA ASN A 279 19.01 25.48 -19.94
C ASN A 279 19.67 26.26 -18.79
N ASN A 280 20.98 26.43 -18.87
CA ASN A 280 21.63 27.67 -18.52
C ASN A 280 22.53 28.05 -19.71
N PRO A 281 22.66 29.34 -20.03
CA PRO A 281 23.15 29.85 -21.33
C PRO A 281 24.55 29.38 -21.70
#